data_AF-A0AAE2CAN7-F1
#
_entry.id   AF-A0AAE2CAN7-F1
#
_cell.length_a   1.000
_cell.length_b   1.000
_cell.length_c   1.000
_cell.angle_alpha   90.00
_cell.angle_beta   90.00
_cell.angle_gamma   90.00
#
_symmetry.space_group_name_H-M   'P 1'
#
loop_
_entity.id
_entity.type
_entity.pdbx_description
1 polymer ?
#
loop_
_entity_poly.entity_id
_entity_poly.type
_entity_poly.pdbx_seq_one_letter_code
_entity_poly.pdbx_strand_id
1 'polypeptide(L)'
;MYLHGKLGNLDRPVGSSVDRPPHCIRIIELKTAPADFRFPTTNQTRHCFTRYIEFHRCAAAKGEGSSDCDKFAKYYRSLCPGEWIEKWNEQRENGTFAGPL
;
A
#
# COMPACT_ATOMS: atom_id res chain seq x y z
N MET A 1 -25.97 22.44 48.10
CA MET A 1 -25.11 23.62 47.86
C MET A 1 -24.05 23.19 46.86
N TYR A 2 -24.31 23.45 45.57
CA TYR A 2 -23.46 24.25 44.66
C TYR A 2 -22.00 23.74 44.56
N LEU A 3 -21.34 23.48 43.42
CA LEU A 3 -21.59 23.74 41.99
C LEU A 3 -20.64 22.90 41.11
N HIS A 4 -21.08 22.75 39.86
CA HIS A 4 -20.36 22.49 38.62
C HIS A 4 -18.84 22.74 38.55
N GLY A 5 -18.18 21.89 37.75
CA GLY A 5 -16.88 22.19 37.11
C GLY A 5 -16.52 21.17 36.03
N LYS A 6 -17.11 21.32 34.83
CA LYS A 6 -16.76 20.57 33.61
C LYS A 6 -15.47 21.16 33.02
N LEU A 7 -14.49 20.34 32.66
CA LEU A 7 -13.52 20.63 31.60
C LEU A 7 -13.13 19.29 30.98
N GLY A 8 -13.55 19.10 29.73
CA GLY A 8 -13.17 17.94 28.94
C GLY A 8 -11.70 18.00 28.56
N ASN A 9 -11.14 16.84 28.27
CA ASN A 9 -9.98 16.73 27.41
C ASN A 9 -10.21 15.57 26.44
N LEU A 10 -10.25 15.95 25.15
CA LEU A 10 -9.60 15.27 24.03
C LEU A 10 -8.30 14.61 24.56
N ASP A 11 -8.00 13.34 24.34
CA ASP A 11 -7.65 12.77 23.06
C ASP A 11 -7.58 11.25 23.21
N ARG A 12 -8.05 10.54 22.19
CA ARG A 12 -7.73 9.14 21.97
C ARG A 12 -6.55 9.09 21.00
N PRO A 13 -5.36 8.60 21.40
CA PRO A 13 -4.43 8.04 20.43
C PRO A 13 -4.66 6.53 20.37
N VAL A 14 -5.16 6.10 19.22
CA VAL A 14 -4.91 4.78 18.68
C VAL A 14 -3.39 4.59 18.58
N GLY A 15 -2.85 3.55 19.22
CA GLY A 15 -1.41 3.25 19.16
C GLY A 15 -0.88 2.73 20.48
N SER A 16 -1.07 1.43 20.74
CA SER A 16 -0.37 0.70 21.80
C SER A 16 1.12 0.60 21.45
N SER A 17 1.87 1.67 21.71
CA SER A 17 3.32 1.66 21.78
C SER A 17 3.75 1.09 23.14
N VAL A 18 3.79 -0.24 23.24
CA VAL A 18 4.43 -0.92 24.38
C VAL A 18 5.92 -1.05 24.05
N ASP A 19 6.69 -0.22 24.76
CA ASP A 19 8.10 -0.34 25.15
C ASP A 19 9.15 -0.77 24.11
N ARG A 20 10.11 0.13 23.87
CA ARG A 20 11.26 -0.11 22.99
C ARG A 20 12.51 -0.47 23.83
N PRO A 21 12.95 -1.74 23.91
CA PRO A 21 14.20 -2.14 24.55
C PRO A 21 15.45 -1.89 23.66
N PRO A 22 16.68 -1.80 24.24
CA PRO A 22 17.88 -1.30 23.58
C PRO A 22 18.59 -2.37 22.74
N HIS A 23 17.87 -2.93 21.77
CA HIS A 23 18.35 -3.42 20.48
C HIS A 23 17.14 -4.01 19.76
N CYS A 24 16.37 -3.16 19.10
CA CYS A 24 15.26 -3.59 18.27
C CYS A 24 15.82 -4.24 17.00
N ILE A 25 16.35 -5.46 17.12
CA ILE A 25 16.52 -6.34 15.97
C ILE A 25 15.09 -6.61 15.49
N ARG A 26 14.60 -5.73 14.62
CA ARG A 26 13.40 -6.01 13.84
C ARG A 26 13.75 -7.26 13.05
N ILE A 27 13.06 -8.35 13.31
CA ILE A 27 13.12 -9.51 12.43
C ILE A 27 12.49 -9.05 11.12
N ILE A 28 13.33 -8.60 10.18
CA ILE A 28 12.91 -8.17 8.85
C ILE A 28 12.66 -9.45 8.07
N GLU A 29 11.39 -9.76 7.82
CA GLU A 29 11.03 -10.86 6.94
C GLU A 29 11.29 -10.43 5.48
N LEU A 30 12.37 -10.96 4.89
CA LEU A 30 12.76 -10.71 3.49
C LEU A 30 11.83 -11.50 2.56
N LYS A 31 10.72 -10.88 2.16
CA LYS A 31 9.79 -11.38 1.14
C LYS A 31 9.63 -10.37 0.01
N THR A 32 9.43 -10.89 -1.21
CA THR A 32 9.17 -10.09 -2.42
C THR A 32 8.09 -10.74 -3.27
N ALA A 33 7.74 -10.14 -4.41
CA ALA A 33 6.80 -10.71 -5.36
C ALA A 33 7.28 -12.08 -5.87
N PRO A 34 6.40 -13.09 -5.96
CA PRO A 34 6.76 -14.40 -6.49
C PRO A 34 7.04 -14.32 -8.00
N ALA A 35 7.75 -15.33 -8.52
CA ALA A 35 7.92 -15.49 -9.95
C ALA A 35 6.56 -15.75 -10.63
N ASP A 36 6.29 -15.06 -11.73
CA ASP A 36 5.09 -15.22 -12.54
C ASP A 36 5.49 -15.80 -13.91
N PHE A 37 5.10 -17.05 -14.15
CA PHE A 37 5.45 -17.78 -15.38
C PHE A 37 4.88 -17.15 -16.65
N ARG A 38 3.91 -16.24 -16.55
CA ARG A 38 3.41 -15.44 -17.69
C ARG A 38 4.47 -14.46 -18.21
N PHE A 39 5.49 -14.14 -17.40
CA PHE A 39 6.55 -13.18 -17.72
C PHE A 39 7.94 -13.83 -17.57
N PRO A 40 8.31 -14.80 -18.43
CA PRO A 40 9.55 -15.58 -18.27
C PRO A 40 10.83 -14.83 -18.70
N THR A 41 10.69 -13.64 -19.30
CA THR A 41 11.84 -12.88 -19.83
C THR A 41 12.45 -11.99 -18.75
N THR A 42 13.71 -11.59 -18.95
CA THR A 42 14.41 -10.67 -18.03
C THR A 42 13.75 -9.29 -17.94
N ASN A 43 13.05 -8.84 -18.99
CA ASN A 43 12.37 -7.55 -18.99
C ASN A 43 11.04 -7.62 -18.20
N GLN A 44 11.08 -7.11 -16.97
CA GLN A 44 9.93 -7.12 -16.04
C GLN A 44 8.94 -5.96 -16.22
N THR A 45 9.10 -5.11 -17.25
CA THR A 45 8.24 -3.93 -17.49
C THR A 45 6.75 -4.31 -17.57
N ARG A 46 6.43 -5.36 -18.35
CA ARG A 46 5.04 -5.83 -18.49
C ARG A 46 4.51 -6.46 -17.20
N HIS A 47 5.38 -7.12 -16.43
CA HIS A 47 5.00 -7.71 -15.15
C HIS A 47 4.63 -6.62 -14.14
N CYS A 48 5.49 -5.60 -13.99
CA CYS A 48 5.22 -4.41 -13.19
C CYS A 48 3.88 -3.76 -13.57
N PHE A 49 3.70 -3.43 -14.85
CA PHE A 49 2.48 -2.78 -15.32
C PHE A 49 1.23 -3.63 -15.05
N THR A 50 1.30 -4.94 -15.28
CA THR A 50 0.17 -5.85 -15.01
C THR A 50 -0.21 -5.86 -13.53
N ARG A 51 0.77 -5.93 -12.61
CA ARG A 51 0.50 -5.91 -11.16
C ARG A 51 -0.07 -4.58 -10.68
N TYR A 52 0.35 -3.46 -11.28
CA TYR A 52 -0.21 -2.15 -11.00
C TYR A 52 -1.70 -2.09 -11.39
N ILE A 53 -2.04 -2.55 -12.60
CA ILE A 53 -3.44 -2.62 -13.07
C ILE A 53 -4.28 -3.57 -12.22
N GLU A 54 -3.76 -4.75 -11.88
CA GLU A 54 -4.46 -5.74 -11.03
C GLU A 54 -4.83 -5.15 -9.67
N PHE A 55 -3.92 -4.38 -9.04
CA PHE A 55 -4.21 -3.71 -7.79
C PHE A 55 -5.34 -2.69 -7.92
N HIS A 56 -5.28 -1.81 -8.92
CA HIS A 56 -6.27 -0.75 -9.06
C HIS A 56 -7.64 -1.25 -9.51
N ARG A 57 -7.69 -2.30 -10.34
CA ARG A 57 -8.94 -3.02 -10.63
C ARG A 57 -9.54 -3.65 -9.38
N CYS A 58 -8.70 -4.28 -8.55
CA CYS A 58 -9.14 -4.86 -7.29
C CYS A 58 -9.71 -3.78 -6.34
N ALA A 59 -9.00 -2.65 -6.22
CA ALA A 59 -9.44 -1.52 -5.40
C ALA A 59 -10.75 -0.91 -5.90
N ALA A 60 -10.93 -0.76 -7.22
CA ALA A 60 -12.17 -0.26 -7.82
C ALA A 60 -13.35 -1.22 -7.60
N ALA A 61 -13.13 -2.54 -7.68
CA ALA A 61 -14.19 -3.53 -7.54
C ALA A 61 -14.58 -3.83 -6.07
N LYS A 62 -13.61 -3.83 -5.15
CA LYS A 62 -13.80 -4.26 -3.75
C LYS A 62 -13.74 -3.13 -2.72
N GLY A 63 -13.30 -1.94 -3.13
CA GLY A 63 -13.00 -0.83 -2.22
C GLY A 63 -11.53 -0.77 -1.79
N GLU A 64 -11.06 0.43 -1.48
CA GLU A 64 -9.71 0.68 -0.99
C GLU A 64 -9.51 0.02 0.38
N GLY A 65 -8.46 -0.81 0.52
CA GLY A 65 -8.12 -1.45 1.80
C GLY A 65 -8.71 -2.84 2.02
N SER A 66 -9.28 -3.49 1.00
CA SER A 66 -9.53 -4.93 1.07
C SER A 66 -8.22 -5.69 1.22
N SER A 67 -8.13 -6.59 2.22
CA SER A 67 -6.98 -7.47 2.44
C SER A 67 -6.63 -8.31 1.21
N ASP A 68 -7.61 -8.56 0.33
CA ASP A 68 -7.42 -9.27 -0.93
C ASP A 68 -6.58 -8.48 -1.93
N CYS A 69 -6.63 -7.15 -1.89
CA CYS A 69 -5.92 -6.27 -2.82
C CYS A 69 -4.50 -5.92 -2.32
N ASP A 70 -4.26 -6.00 -1.01
CA ASP A 70 -2.96 -5.70 -0.38
C ASP A 70 -1.80 -6.54 -0.93
N LYS A 71 -2.08 -7.78 -1.35
CA LYS A 71 -1.07 -8.65 -1.99
C LYS A 71 -0.57 -8.04 -3.30
N PHE A 72 -1.47 -7.52 -4.13
CA PHE A 72 -1.10 -6.86 -5.40
C PHE A 72 -0.37 -5.56 -5.11
N ALA A 73 -0.77 -4.86 -4.05
CA ALA A 73 -0.10 -3.65 -3.60
C ALA A 73 1.37 -3.89 -3.22
N LYS A 74 1.64 -4.99 -2.51
CA LYS A 74 3.02 -5.42 -2.21
C LYS A 74 3.78 -5.77 -3.48
N TYR A 75 3.16 -6.50 -4.41
CA TYR A 75 3.85 -6.97 -5.62
C TYR A 75 4.26 -5.84 -6.56
N TYR A 76 3.36 -4.91 -6.90
CA TYR A 76 3.74 -3.83 -7.82
C TYR A 76 4.78 -2.90 -7.19
N ARG A 77 4.73 -2.66 -5.86
CA ARG A 77 5.75 -1.87 -5.14
C ARG A 77 7.12 -2.53 -5.11
N SER A 78 7.19 -3.86 -5.15
CA SER A 78 8.46 -4.60 -5.23
C SER A 78 9.01 -4.72 -6.64
N LEU A 79 8.15 -4.69 -7.67
CA LEU A 79 8.55 -4.90 -9.08
C LEU A 79 8.79 -3.60 -9.85
N CYS A 80 8.03 -2.55 -9.55
CA CYS A 80 8.04 -1.31 -10.31
C CYS A 80 9.03 -0.29 -9.75
N PRO A 81 9.73 0.46 -10.61
CA PRO A 81 10.42 1.67 -10.20
C PRO A 81 9.45 2.68 -9.56
N GLY A 82 9.86 3.35 -8.48
CA GLY A 82 9.04 4.36 -7.80
C GLY A 82 8.56 5.47 -8.74
N GLU A 83 9.45 5.97 -9.60
CA GLU A 83 9.15 7.01 -10.59
C GLU A 83 8.01 6.62 -11.54
N TRP A 84 7.91 5.34 -11.91
CA TRP A 84 6.84 4.88 -12.81
C TRP A 84 5.50 4.86 -12.10
N ILE A 85 5.49 4.40 -10.84
CA ILE A 85 4.29 4.40 -10.00
C ILE A 85 3.79 5.83 -9.81
N GLU A 86 4.67 6.77 -9.49
CA GLU A 86 4.33 8.18 -9.29
C GLU A 86 3.72 8.79 -10.55
N LYS A 87 4.37 8.61 -11.71
CA LYS A 87 3.85 9.08 -13.01
C LYS A 87 2.49 8.50 -13.35
N TRP A 88 2.28 7.19 -13.13
CA TRP A 88 0.98 6.57 -13.38
C TRP A 88 -0.08 7.03 -12.40
N ASN A 89 0.27 7.28 -11.14
CA ASN A 89 -0.66 7.84 -10.16
C ASN A 89 -1.13 9.24 -10.57
N GLU A 90 -0.20 10.12 -10.96
CA GLU A 90 -0.53 11.45 -11.47
C GLU A 90 -1.44 11.37 -12.71
N GLN A 91 -1.11 10.50 -13.66
CA GLN A 91 -1.95 10.28 -14.85
C GLN A 91 -3.36 9.79 -14.48
N ARG A 92 -3.50 8.97 -13.44
CA ARG A 92 -4.80 8.49 -12.97
C ARG A 92 -5.61 9.58 -12.29
N GLU A 93 -4.99 10.38 -11.44
CA GLU A 93 -5.61 11.53 -10.79
C GLU A 93 -6.06 12.58 -11.82
N ASN A 94 -5.26 12.78 -12.87
CA ASN A 94 -5.56 13.68 -13.98
C ASN A 94 -6.53 13.07 -15.03
N GLY A 95 -6.90 11.80 -14.91
CA GLY A 95 -7.77 11.10 -15.88
C GLY A 95 -7.14 10.86 -17.26
N THR A 96 -5.81 10.93 -17.37
CA THR A 96 -5.04 10.76 -18.62
C THR A 96 -4.33 9.41 -18.72
N PHE A 97 -4.56 8.52 -17.76
CA PHE A 97 -3.94 7.19 -17.75
C PHE A 97 -4.44 6.31 -18.90
N ALA A 98 -3.54 5.90 -19.79
CA ALA A 98 -3.87 5.12 -21.00
C ALA A 98 -4.09 3.61 -20.74
N GLY A 99 -3.88 3.14 -19.51
CA GLY A 99 -4.03 1.73 -19.16
C GLY A 99 -5.47 1.35 -18.77
N PRO A 100 -5.83 0.06 -18.85
CA PRO A 100 -7.21 -0.38 -18.65
C PRO A 100 -7.52 -0.59 -17.16
N LEU A 101 -8.02 0.44 -16.49
CA LEU A 101 -8.44 0.42 -15.08
C LEU A 101 -9.89 0.00 -14.88
#